data_AF-A0AAN6QDX5-F1
#
_entry.id   AF-A0AAN6QDX5-F1
#
_cell.length_a   1.000
_cell.length_b   1.000
_cell.length_c   1.000
_cell.angle_alpha   90.00
_cell.angle_beta   90.00
_cell.angle_gamma   90.00
#
_symmetry.space_group_name_H-M   'P 1'
#
loop_
_entity.id
_entity.type
_entity.pdbx_description
1 polymer ?
#
loop_
_entity_poly.entity_id
_entity_poly.type
_entity_poly.pdbx_seq_one_letter_code
_entity_poly.pdbx_strand_id
1 'polypeptide(L)'
;MTSLCPDTQSSADSAVELVTDRLETPSLDDRSYRVIRLSNQIEALLVHDPKTEKASAAMDINVGSFSDEDDMAGMAHAVEH
;
A
#
# COMPACT_ATOMS: atom_id res chain seq x y z
N MET A 1 -13.27 -37.74 -25.81
CA MET A 1 -13.78 -36.65 -24.94
C MET A 1 -12.68 -36.31 -23.95
N THR A 2 -11.72 -35.48 -24.35
CA THR A 2 -10.71 -34.92 -23.46
C THR A 2 -10.58 -33.47 -23.87
N SER A 3 -11.48 -32.64 -23.32
CA SER A 3 -11.40 -31.20 -23.43
C SER A 3 -10.31 -30.75 -22.46
N LEU A 4 -9.12 -30.50 -22.98
CA LEU A 4 -8.10 -29.69 -22.33
C LEU A 4 -8.67 -28.28 -22.20
N CYS A 5 -9.04 -27.88 -20.99
CA CYS A 5 -9.26 -26.47 -20.71
C CYS A 5 -7.87 -25.81 -20.63
N PRO A 6 -7.63 -24.72 -21.39
CA PRO A 6 -6.35 -24.03 -21.38
C PRO A 6 -6.12 -23.38 -20.03
N ASP A 7 -4.88 -23.44 -19.56
CA ASP A 7 -4.40 -22.73 -18.39
C ASP A 7 -4.87 -21.28 -18.42
N THR A 8 -5.56 -20.86 -17.36
CA THR A 8 -5.88 -19.45 -17.11
C THR A 8 -4.58 -18.68 -17.19
N GLN A 9 -4.41 -17.94 -18.27
CA GLN A 9 -3.28 -17.04 -18.47
C GLN A 9 -3.27 -16.08 -17.28
N SER A 10 -2.23 -16.17 -16.46
CA SER A 10 -1.88 -15.13 -15.51
C SER A 10 -1.65 -13.88 -16.34
N SER A 11 -2.66 -13.02 -16.39
CA SER A 11 -2.50 -11.59 -16.69
C SER A 11 -1.23 -11.14 -15.99
N ALA A 12 -0.35 -10.40 -16.67
CA ALA A 12 0.89 -9.89 -16.12
C ALA A 12 0.60 -9.03 -14.89
N ASP A 13 0.46 -9.69 -13.74
CA ASP A 13 0.16 -9.12 -12.46
C ASP A 13 1.49 -8.55 -12.01
N SER A 14 1.58 -7.22 -11.95
CA SER A 14 2.74 -6.53 -11.42
C SER A 14 3.07 -7.16 -10.07
N ALA A 15 4.15 -7.95 -10.02
CA ALA A 15 4.44 -8.81 -8.89
C ALA A 15 4.53 -7.97 -7.60
N VAL A 16 3.61 -8.24 -6.67
CA VAL A 16 3.61 -7.63 -5.34
C VAL A 16 4.46 -8.49 -4.41
N GLU A 17 5.47 -7.90 -3.80
CA GLU A 17 6.33 -8.56 -2.82
C GLU A 17 5.64 -8.55 -1.44
N LEU A 18 5.56 -9.70 -0.78
CA LEU A 18 5.18 -9.79 0.63
C LEU A 18 6.40 -9.46 1.50
N VAL A 19 6.37 -8.35 2.23
CA VAL A 19 7.46 -7.95 3.14
C VAL A 19 7.32 -8.67 4.48
N THR A 20 6.13 -8.63 5.08
CA THR A 20 5.82 -9.38 6.31
C THR A 20 4.31 -9.48 6.51
N ASP A 21 3.84 -10.57 7.13
CA ASP A 21 2.49 -10.74 7.65
C ASP A 21 2.46 -10.95 9.18
N ARG A 22 3.62 -10.76 9.83
CA ARG A 22 3.80 -10.93 11.28
C ARG A 22 4.21 -9.60 11.90
N LEU A 23 3.22 -8.76 12.17
CA LEU A 23 3.41 -7.55 12.95
C LEU A 23 3.10 -7.81 14.42
N GLU A 24 3.85 -7.17 15.31
CA GLU A 24 3.50 -7.15 16.72
C GLU A 24 2.23 -6.34 16.91
N THR A 25 1.21 -6.96 17.51
CA THR A 25 -0.08 -6.32 17.79
C THR A 25 -0.46 -6.53 19.25
N PRO A 26 -1.27 -5.62 19.84
CA PRO A 26 -1.84 -5.85 21.16
C PRO A 26 -2.68 -7.14 21.19
N SER A 27 -2.74 -7.82 22.35
CA SER A 27 -3.45 -9.09 22.51
C SER A 27 -4.96 -9.04 22.26
N LEU A 28 -5.55 -7.83 22.30
CA LEU A 28 -6.97 -7.59 22.05
C LEU A 28 -7.27 -7.13 20.62
N ASP A 29 -6.24 -7.00 19.76
CA ASP A 29 -6.40 -6.62 18.37
C ASP A 29 -6.73 -7.85 17.52
N ASP A 30 -7.93 -7.87 16.93
CA ASP A 30 -8.44 -8.97 16.09
C ASP A 30 -8.29 -8.70 14.59
N ARG A 31 -7.63 -7.60 14.21
CA ARG A 31 -7.38 -7.25 12.81
C ARG A 31 -6.22 -8.07 12.23
N SER A 32 -6.27 -8.31 10.92
CA SER A 32 -5.18 -8.97 10.19
C SER A 32 -4.35 -7.94 9.46
N TYR A 33 -3.02 -8.08 9.51
CA TYR A 33 -2.10 -7.10 8.94
C TYR A 33 -1.14 -7.74 7.93
N ARG A 34 -0.75 -6.96 6.94
CA ARG A 34 0.29 -7.36 5.97
C ARG A 34 1.02 -6.13 5.46
N VAL A 35 2.34 -6.19 5.40
CA VAL A 35 3.17 -5.23 4.67
C VAL A 35 3.51 -5.83 3.32
N ILE A 36 3.23 -5.07 2.26
CA ILE A 36 3.60 -5.42 0.89
C ILE A 36 4.49 -4.33 0.30
N ARG A 37 5.30 -4.70 -0.70
CA ARG A 37 6.02 -3.77 -1.55
C ARG A 37 5.56 -3.93 -2.99
N LEU A 38 5.13 -2.84 -3.59
CA LEU A 38 4.68 -2.78 -4.97
C LEU A 38 5.90 -2.74 -5.93
N SER A 39 5.65 -3.04 -7.21
CA SER A 39 6.71 -3.01 -8.23
C SER A 39 7.40 -1.65 -8.40
N ASN A 40 6.72 -0.55 -8.06
CA ASN A 40 7.28 0.80 -8.02
C ASN A 40 7.99 1.13 -6.69
N GLN A 41 8.24 0.11 -5.85
CA GLN A 41 8.92 0.18 -4.55
C GLN A 41 8.14 0.88 -3.43
N ILE A 42 6.89 1.29 -3.65
CA ILE A 42 6.02 1.80 -2.58
C ILE A 42 5.70 0.65 -1.62
N GLU A 43 5.87 0.91 -0.31
CA GLU A 43 5.44 0.01 0.75
C GLU A 43 4.04 0.36 1.23
N ALA A 44 3.21 -0.65 1.45
CA ALA A 44 1.85 -0.47 1.95
C ALA A 44 1.57 -1.41 3.12
N LEU A 45 1.01 -0.86 4.20
CA LEU A 45 0.40 -1.62 5.28
C LEU A 45 -1.07 -1.86 4.95
N LEU A 46 -1.42 -3.12 4.73
CA LEU A 46 -2.79 -3.58 4.59
C LEU A 46 -3.35 -3.96 5.96
N VAL A 47 -4.52 -3.42 6.28
CA VAL A 47 -5.27 -3.73 7.51
C VAL A 47 -6.60 -4.33 7.10
N HIS A 48 -6.85 -5.58 7.47
CA HIS A 48 -8.12 -6.26 7.30
C HIS A 48 -8.90 -6.24 8.62
N ASP A 49 -9.99 -5.49 8.63
CA ASP A 49 -10.96 -5.45 9.70
C ASP A 49 -12.35 -5.82 9.13
N PRO A 50 -12.86 -7.04 9.36
CA PRO A 50 -14.15 -7.46 8.83
C PRO A 50 -15.35 -6.78 9.52
N LYS A 51 -15.13 -6.09 10.65
CA LYS A 51 -16.17 -5.42 11.43
C LYS A 51 -16.24 -3.92 11.14
N THR A 52 -15.28 -3.36 10.38
CA THR A 52 -15.29 -1.92 10.10
C THR A 52 -16.47 -1.52 9.24
N GLU A 53 -17.15 -0.45 9.62
CA GLU A 53 -18.20 0.17 8.80
C GLU A 53 -17.60 1.13 7.75
N LYS A 54 -16.37 1.62 8.00
CA LYS A 54 -15.71 2.62 7.15
C LYS A 54 -14.30 2.17 6.80
N ALA A 55 -13.99 2.20 5.51
CA ALA A 55 -12.64 2.07 5.03
C ALA A 55 -11.89 3.42 5.15
N SER A 56 -10.58 3.34 5.29
CA SER A 56 -9.69 4.50 5.28
C SER A 56 -8.40 4.13 4.56
N ALA A 57 -7.73 5.14 4.00
CA ALA A 57 -6.40 5.02 3.42
C ALA A 57 -5.63 6.30 3.73
N ALA A 58 -4.32 6.17 3.85
CA ALA A 58 -3.38 7.27 3.98
C ALA A 58 -2.13 6.96 3.15
N MET A 59 -1.47 8.01 2.69
CA MET A 59 -0.20 7.92 1.96
C MET A 59 0.73 9.00 2.51
N ASP A 60 1.97 8.63 2.73
CA ASP A 60 3.02 9.53 3.16
C ASP A 60 4.03 9.67 2.02
N ILE A 61 4.47 10.90 1.76
CA ILE A 61 5.59 11.19 0.88
C ILE A 61 6.68 11.81 1.74
N ASN A 62 7.86 11.19 1.73
CA ASN A 62 9.00 11.64 2.53
C ASN A 62 9.70 12.88 1.93
N VAL A 63 8.93 13.92 1.60
CA VAL A 63 9.36 15.26 1.17
C VAL A 63 8.38 16.28 1.73
N GLY A 64 8.81 17.54 1.89
CA GLY A 64 7.96 18.60 2.45
C GLY A 64 8.54 19.98 2.20
N SER A 65 8.07 20.98 2.96
CA SER A 65 8.48 22.39 2.77
C SER A 65 9.98 22.65 2.95
N PHE A 66 10.71 21.81 3.67
CA PHE A 66 12.19 21.88 3.72
C PHE A 66 12.87 21.51 2.40
N SER A 67 12.11 21.05 1.41
CA SER A 67 12.55 20.76 0.04
C SER A 67 12.06 21.80 -0.96
N ASP A 68 11.42 22.89 -0.50
CA ASP A 68 11.04 24.01 -1.36
C ASP A 68 12.31 24.69 -1.93
N GLU A 69 12.22 25.20 -3.16
CA GLU A 69 13.29 26.04 -3.72
C GLU A 69 13.36 27.38 -2.98
N ASP A 70 14.56 27.95 -2.86
CA ASP A 70 14.81 29.16 -2.06
C ASP A 70 13.94 30.37 -2.50
N ASP A 71 13.63 30.47 -3.80
CA ASP A 71 12.84 31.54 -4.39
C ASP A 71 11.34 31.20 -4.51
N MET A 72 10.93 30.00 -4.08
CA MET A 72 9.57 29.47 -4.23
C MET A 72 9.05 28.81 -2.94
N ALA A 73 9.06 29.56 -1.84
CA ALA A 73 8.54 29.10 -0.56
C ALA A 73 7.05 28.73 -0.62
N GLY A 74 6.69 27.58 -0.04
CA GLY A 74 5.31 27.07 0.02
C GLY A 74 4.95 26.10 -1.11
N MET A 75 5.91 25.69 -1.94
CA MET A 75 5.68 24.76 -3.06
C MET A 75 5.12 23.41 -2.61
N ALA A 76 5.72 22.76 -1.62
CA ALA A 76 5.26 21.45 -1.14
C ALA A 76 3.79 21.52 -0.66
N HIS A 77 3.44 22.58 0.06
CA HIS A 77 2.06 22.81 0.51
C HIS A 77 1.11 23.12 -0.65
N ALA A 78 1.56 23.90 -1.64
CA ALA A 78 0.77 24.17 -2.83
C ALA A 78 0.49 22.92 -3.67
N VAL A 79 1.39 21.92 -3.65
CA VAL A 79 1.20 20.62 -4.31
C VAL A 79 0.30 19.67 -3.51
N GLU A 80 0.23 19.83 -2.19
CA GLU A 80 -0.68 19.08 -1.32
C GLU A 80 -2.16 19.47 -1.53
N HIS A 81 -2.39 20.75 -1.81
CA HIS A 81 -3.71 21.33 -2.07
C HIS A 81 -4.34 20.88 -3.40
#